data_AF-A0A7T5RAX1-F1
#
_entry.id   AF-A0A7T5RAX1-F1
#
_cell.length_a   1.000
_cell.length_b   1.000
_cell.length_c   1.000
_cell.angle_alpha   90.00
_cell.angle_beta   90.00
_cell.angle_gamma   90.00
#
_symmetry.space_group_name_H-M   'P 1'
#
loop_
_entity.id
_entity.type
_entity.pdbx_description
1 polymer ?
#
loop_
_entity_poly.entity_id
_entity_poly.type
_entity_poly.pdbx_seq_one_letter_code
_entity_poly.pdbx_strand_id
1 'polypeptide(L)'
;MTWDDCVVSGKDKIATLDCFPLIFQRFVISAFTLAGITAIILIAYAGIKLILAGGDAKKMEGARHTLTYAIIGLFVIFTAALVVSIIAYITGVACIGVFPGFENCK
;
A
#
# COMPACT_ATOMS: atom_id res chain seq x y z
N MET A 1 15.57 -8.05 6.72
CA MET A 1 15.34 -9.51 6.92
C MET A 1 15.11 -10.17 5.57
N THR A 2 16.08 -10.95 5.09
CA THR A 2 15.83 -11.91 3.99
C THR A 2 15.22 -13.19 4.58
N TRP A 3 14.72 -14.08 3.72
CA TRP A 3 14.22 -15.39 4.15
C TRP A 3 15.26 -16.19 4.99
N ASP A 4 16.54 -15.87 4.85
CA ASP A 4 17.65 -16.50 5.58
C ASP A 4 17.81 -16.01 7.03
N ASP A 5 17.30 -14.83 7.39
CA ASP A 5 17.40 -14.29 8.76
C ASP A 5 16.29 -14.81 9.69
N CYS A 6 15.17 -15.27 9.12
CA CYS A 6 14.01 -15.75 9.88
C CYS A 6 13.93 -17.28 9.98
N VAL A 7 14.90 -17.99 9.39
CA VAL A 7 15.10 -19.42 9.54
C VAL A 7 16.39 -19.62 10.31
N VAL A 8 16.33 -20.21 11.50
CA VAL A 8 17.54 -20.60 12.22
C VAL A 8 18.30 -21.59 11.33
N SER A 9 19.48 -21.20 10.84
CA SER A 9 20.39 -22.12 10.14
C SER A 9 21.03 -23.07 11.15
N GLY A 10 20.23 -24.04 11.60
CA GLY A 10 20.55 -25.19 12.44
C GLY A 10 19.64 -26.36 12.07
N LYS A 11 20.04 -27.60 12.36
CA LYS A 11 19.57 -28.85 11.72
C LYS A 11 18.07 -29.19 11.79
N ASP A 12 17.24 -28.39 12.45
CA ASP A 12 15.79 -28.60 12.54
C ASP A 12 15.05 -27.38 11.97
N LYS A 13 14.44 -27.53 10.79
CA LYS A 13 13.66 -26.48 10.13
C LYS A 13 12.32 -26.26 10.84
N ILE A 14 12.34 -25.60 12.00
CA ILE A 14 11.15 -25.08 12.67
C ILE A 14 10.90 -23.63 12.26
N ALA A 15 9.67 -23.34 11.85
CA ALA A 15 9.24 -21.99 11.52
C ALA A 15 9.01 -21.21 12.81
N THR A 16 9.92 -20.29 13.15
CA THR A 16 9.68 -19.31 14.21
C THR A 16 8.54 -18.37 13.78
N LEU A 17 7.70 -17.94 14.72
CA LEU A 17 6.58 -17.01 14.46
C LEU A 17 7.03 -15.65 13.91
N ASP A 18 8.33 -15.34 13.99
CA ASP A 18 8.98 -14.17 13.39
C ASP A 18 8.92 -14.13 11.85
N CYS A 19 8.60 -15.26 11.18
CA CYS A 19 8.40 -15.29 9.73
C CYS A 19 7.08 -14.67 9.26
N PHE A 20 6.07 -14.57 10.14
CA PHE A 20 4.74 -14.05 9.79
C PHE A 20 4.77 -12.60 9.23
N PRO A 21 5.45 -11.63 9.87
CA PRO A 21 5.52 -10.25 9.36
C PRO A 21 6.22 -10.13 7.99
N LEU A 22 7.16 -11.03 7.66
CA LEU A 22 7.94 -10.98 6.41
C LEU A 22 7.11 -11.43 5.19
N ILE A 23 6.30 -12.47 5.38
CA ILE A 23 5.34 -12.94 4.38
C ILE A 23 4.25 -11.89 4.17
N PHE A 24 3.74 -11.33 5.27
CA PHE A 24 2.74 -10.26 5.23
C PHE A 24 3.25 -9.03 4.49
N GLN A 25 4.50 -8.62 4.73
CA GLN A 25 5.13 -7.50 4.02
C GLN A 25 5.24 -7.76 2.52
N ARG A 26 5.73 -8.92 2.09
CA ARG A 26 5.83 -9.25 0.66
C ARG A 26 4.47 -9.22 -0.03
N PHE A 27 3.44 -9.70 0.67
CA PHE A 27 2.06 -9.65 0.18
C PHE A 27 1.56 -8.21 0.06
N VAL A 28 1.76 -7.39 1.08
CA VAL A 28 1.34 -5.97 1.09
C VAL A 28 2.07 -5.17 0.00
N ILE A 29 3.38 -5.34 -0.17
CA ILE A 29 4.14 -4.67 -1.24
C ILE A 29 3.60 -5.06 -2.62
N SER A 30 3.37 -6.36 -2.85
CA SER A 30 2.81 -6.85 -4.12
C SER A 30 1.42 -6.27 -4.38
N ALA A 31 0.55 -6.24 -3.37
CA ALA A 31 -0.77 -5.62 -3.46
C ALA A 31 -0.68 -4.12 -3.73
N PHE A 32 0.28 -3.41 -3.13
CA PHE A 32 0.49 -1.98 -3.34
C PHE A 32 0.96 -1.66 -4.76
N THR A 33 1.87 -2.47 -5.32
CA THR A 33 2.31 -2.32 -6.72
C THR A 33 1.13 -2.50 -7.68
N LEU A 34 0.29 -3.51 -7.45
CA LEU A 34 -0.92 -3.73 -8.26
C LEU A 34 -1.95 -2.61 -8.08
N ALA A 35 -2.13 -2.12 -6.85
CA ALA A 35 -3.02 -1.01 -6.55
C ALA A 35 -2.56 0.30 -7.23
N GLY A 36 -1.26 0.58 -7.24
CA GLY A 36 -0.69 1.76 -7.90
C GLY A 36 -0.95 1.76 -9.41
N ILE A 37 -0.73 0.61 -10.08
CA ILE A 37 -1.03 0.46 -11.51
C ILE A 37 -2.53 0.64 -11.78
N THR A 38 -3.37 0.01 -10.97
CA THR A 38 -4.83 0.11 -11.09
C THR A 38 -5.33 1.55 -10.89
N ALA A 39 -4.76 2.28 -9.94
CA ALA A 39 -5.10 3.67 -9.68
C ALA A 39 -4.81 4.58 -10.89
N ILE A 40 -3.66 4.40 -11.55
CA ILE A 40 -3.31 5.15 -12.77
C ILE A 40 -4.32 4.89 -13.89
N ILE A 41 -4.72 3.63 -14.08
CA ILE A 41 -5.70 3.23 -15.11
C ILE A 41 -7.07 3.84 -14.80
N LEU A 42 -7.52 3.79 -13.54
CA LEU A 42 -8.80 4.37 -13.12
C LEU A 42 -8.84 5.89 -13.30
N ILE A 43 -7.74 6.59 -12.97
CA ILE A 43 -7.64 8.05 -13.15
C ILE A 43 -7.67 8.40 -14.64
N ALA A 44 -6.91 7.69 -15.48
CA ALA A 44 -6.91 7.91 -16.92
C ALA A 44 -8.30 7.65 -17.54
N TYR A 45 -8.95 6.55 -17.17
CA TYR A 45 -10.28 6.20 -17.64
C TYR A 45 -11.34 7.21 -17.17
N ALA A 46 -11.29 7.63 -15.91
CA ALA A 46 -12.18 8.64 -15.36
C ALA A 46 -11.98 9.99 -16.08
N GLY A 47 -10.74 10.40 -16.32
CA GLY A 47 -10.41 11.65 -17.04
C GLY A 47 -10.96 11.68 -18.46
N ILE A 48 -10.75 10.62 -19.24
CA ILE A 48 -11.28 10.52 -20.61
C ILE A 48 -12.81 10.54 -20.59
N LYS A 49 -13.44 9.79 -19.68
CA LYS A 49 -14.90 9.75 -19.53
C LYS A 49 -15.49 11.10 -19.12
N LEU A 50 -14.76 11.90 -18.35
CA LEU A 50 -15.17 13.23 -17.91
C LEU A 50 -15.14 14.23 -19.08
N ILE A 51 -14.15 14.13 -19.98
CA ILE A 51 -14.05 14.95 -21.19
C ILE A 51 -15.10 14.53 -22.23
N LEU A 52 -15.32 13.22 -22.43
CA LEU A 52 -16.31 12.69 -23.38
C LEU A 52 -17.76 12.87 -22.94
N ALA A 53 -18.01 13.31 -21.70
CA ALA A 53 -19.36 13.41 -21.16
C ALA A 53 -20.20 14.53 -21.78
N GLY A 54 -19.59 15.53 -22.45
CA GLY A 54 -20.25 16.40 -23.44
C GLY A 54 -21.54 17.14 -23.06
N GLY A 55 -21.96 17.15 -21.79
CA GLY A 55 -23.24 17.71 -21.31
C GLY A 55 -24.24 16.71 -20.72
N ASP A 56 -23.93 15.40 -20.73
CA ASP A 56 -24.79 14.33 -20.22
C ASP A 56 -24.55 14.14 -18.70
N ALA A 57 -25.43 14.72 -17.87
CA ALA A 57 -25.26 14.83 -16.41
C ALA A 57 -24.94 13.49 -15.73
N LYS A 58 -25.54 12.40 -16.23
CA LYS A 58 -25.38 11.05 -15.66
C LYS A 58 -23.97 10.49 -15.82
N LYS A 59 -23.28 10.83 -16.92
CA LYS A 59 -21.89 10.39 -17.17
C LYS A 59 -20.89 11.25 -16.40
N MET A 60 -21.19 12.54 -16.21
CA MET A 60 -20.38 13.45 -15.39
C MET A 60 -20.40 13.06 -13.91
N GLU A 61 -21.57 12.73 -13.38
CA GLU A 61 -21.71 12.39 -11.96
C GLU A 61 -20.98 11.08 -11.61
N GLY A 62 -21.10 10.05 -12.47
CA GLY A 62 -20.33 8.80 -12.30
C GLY A 62 -18.81 8.99 -12.43
N ALA A 63 -18.35 9.88 -13.32
CA ALA A 63 -16.93 10.20 -13.45
C ALA A 63 -16.39 10.98 -12.23
N ARG A 64 -17.18 11.93 -11.69
CA ARG A 64 -16.84 12.65 -10.46
C ARG A 64 -16.71 11.72 -9.26
N HIS A 65 -17.68 10.82 -9.06
CA HIS A 65 -17.58 9.82 -7.99
C HIS A 65 -16.33 8.96 -8.12
N THR A 66 -16.04 8.46 -9.32
CA THR A 66 -14.83 7.64 -9.58
C THR A 66 -13.56 8.42 -9.23
N LEU A 67 -13.49 9.70 -9.61
CA LEU A 67 -12.36 10.56 -9.31
C LEU A 67 -12.23 10.82 -7.80
N THR A 68 -13.35 11.10 -7.11
CA THR A 68 -13.36 11.29 -5.66
C THR A 68 -12.89 10.03 -4.93
N TYR A 69 -13.33 8.84 -5.35
CA TYR A 69 -12.86 7.57 -4.78
C TYR A 69 -11.36 7.34 -5.02
N ALA A 70 -10.84 7.67 -6.21
CA ALA A 70 -9.41 7.58 -6.49
C ALA A 70 -8.58 8.52 -5.60
N ILE A 71 -9.05 9.75 -5.39
CA ILE A 71 -8.40 10.74 -4.51
C ILE A 71 -8.44 10.28 -3.05
N ILE A 72 -9.58 9.78 -2.57
CA ILE A 72 -9.72 9.25 -1.20
C ILE A 72 -8.78 8.07 -0.99
N GLY A 73 -8.68 7.14 -1.95
CA GLY A 73 -7.75 6.02 -1.87
C GLY A 73 -6.30 6.46 -1.72
N LEU A 74 -5.86 7.43 -2.52
CA LEU A 74 -4.53 8.02 -2.41
C LEU A 74 -4.31 8.74 -1.07
N PHE A 75 -5.32 9.46 -0.59
CA PHE A 75 -5.28 10.18 0.68
C PHE A 75 -5.16 9.24 1.89
N VAL A 76 -5.86 8.11 1.87
CA VAL A 76 -5.78 7.08 2.91
C VAL A 76 -4.38 6.49 2.98
N ILE A 77 -3.75 6.21 1.84
CA ILE A 77 -2.37 5.72 1.77
C ILE A 77 -1.40 6.72 2.43
N PHE A 78 -1.56 8.00 2.11
CA PHE A 78 -0.72 9.06 2.64
C PHE A 78 -0.89 9.24 4.16
N THR A 79 -2.15 9.17 4.62
CA THR A 79 -2.47 9.27 6.05
C THR A 79 -1.99 8.05 6.83
N ALA A 80 -2.09 6.85 6.26
CA ALA A 80 -1.58 5.63 6.86
C ALA A 80 -0.06 5.72 7.09
N ALA A 81 0.69 6.24 6.11
CA ALA A 81 2.13 6.46 6.27
C ALA A 81 2.44 7.41 7.43
N LEU A 82 1.72 8.54 7.54
CA LEU A 82 1.88 9.48 8.66
C LEU A 82 1.60 8.85 10.02
N VAL A 83 0.50 8.10 10.16
CA VAL A 83 0.13 7.43 11.41
C VAL A 83 1.21 6.45 11.84
N VAL A 84 1.74 5.65 10.91
CA VAL A 84 2.80 4.69 11.18
C VAL A 84 4.11 5.40 11.58
N SER A 85 4.47 6.51 10.93
CA SER A 85 5.63 7.32 11.31
C SER A 85 5.51 7.90 12.73
N ILE A 86 4.30 8.32 13.14
CA ILE A 86 4.06 8.80 14.51
C ILE A 86 4.23 7.67 15.54
N ILE A 87 3.70 6.49 15.24
CA ILE A 87 3.85 5.32 16.13
C ILE A 87 5.33 4.93 16.24
N ALA A 88 6.08 4.93 15.13
CA ALA A 88 7.52 4.65 15.12
C ALA A 88 8.32 5.66 15.96
N TYR A 89 7.94 6.94 15.92
CA TYR A 89 8.56 7.98 16.74
C TYR A 89 8.33 7.74 18.24
N ILE A 90 7.10 7.36 18.63
CA ILE A 90 6.74 7.11 20.03
C ILE A 90 7.38 5.81 20.56
N THR A 91 7.45 4.77 19.73
CA THR A 91 7.95 3.44 20.12
C THR A 91 9.47 3.29 19.98
N GLY A 92 10.17 4.27 19.41
CA GLY A 92 11.63 4.26 19.24
C GLY A 92 12.14 3.30 18.16
N VAL A 93 11.24 2.54 17.50
CA VAL A 93 11.55 1.65 16.39
C VAL A 93 11.40 2.39 15.07
N ALA A 94 12.45 3.13 14.70
CA ALA A 94 12.50 3.93 13.46
C ALA A 94 12.28 3.11 12.18
N CYS A 95 12.52 1.80 12.22
CA CYS A 95 12.44 0.91 11.08
C CYS A 95 11.00 0.58 10.62
N ILE A 96 9.98 0.91 11.42
CA ILE A 96 8.56 0.81 11.05
C ILE A 96 8.08 2.07 10.30
N GLY A 97 8.75 3.21 10.51
CA GLY A 97 8.32 4.51 9.98
C GLY A 97 8.44 4.67 8.47
N VAL A 98 9.07 3.71 7.77
CA VAL A 98 9.27 3.72 6.32
C VAL A 98 8.34 2.69 5.66
N PHE A 99 7.22 3.16 5.13
CA PHE A 99 6.36 2.40 4.23
C PHE A 99 7.08 2.32 2.86
N PRO A 100 7.71 1.19 2.47
CA PRO A 100 7.06 -0.06 2.11
C PRO A 100 7.84 -1.28 2.64
N GLY A 101 8.00 -1.40 3.96
CA GLY A 101 8.40 -2.68 4.56
C GLY A 101 9.34 -2.59 5.76
N PHE A 102 9.15 -3.55 6.67
CA PHE A 102 9.96 -3.86 7.83
C PHE A 102 11.34 -4.46 7.48
N GLU A 103 11.78 -4.42 6.22
CA GLU A 103 13.01 -5.06 5.74
C GLU A 103 14.28 -4.50 6.42
N ASN A 104 14.20 -3.25 6.91
CA ASN A 104 15.26 -2.53 7.60
C ASN A 104 15.19 -2.64 9.14
N CYS A 105 14.22 -3.37 9.71
CA CYS A 105 14.29 -3.76 11.12
C CYS A 105 15.22 -4.98 11.20
N LYS A 106 16.41 -4.76 11.77
CA LYS A 106 17.38 -5.80 12.11
C LYS A 106 16.93 -6.55 13.35
#